data_AF-A0A0A9XNU5-F1
#
_entry.id   AF-A0A0A9XNU5-F1
#
_cell.length_a   1.000
_cell.length_b   1.000
_cell.length_c   1.000
_cell.angle_alpha   90.00
_cell.angle_beta   90.00
_cell.angle_gamma   90.00
#
_symmetry.space_group_name_H-M   'P 1'
#
loop_
_entity.id
_entity.type
_entity.pdbx_description
1 polymer ?
#
loop_
_entity_poly.entity_id
_entity_poly.type
_entity_poly.pdbx_seq_one_letter_code
_entity_poly.pdbx_strand_id
1 'polypeptide(L)'
;AFLGGMCSASLIKKELVLPPSSADEMEEDIEVAEELAQQVYSKHSSLLGKGFALSSPLTINQALDGVLPYSCDSNERLFLRDLVQCTAGTSGGRLSRWLQPEPYVDPSRSELLYSREEMRCGWPAVLTVLTKDQYSDVVHVP
;
A
#
# COMPACT_ATOMS: atom_id res chain seq x y z
N ALA A 1 1.97 18.93 1.12
CA ALA A 1 0.79 18.73 0.23
C ALA A 1 -0.50 19.16 0.95
N PHE A 2 -0.68 20.45 1.26
CA PHE A 2 -1.80 20.96 2.07
C PHE A 2 -2.95 21.50 1.20
N LEU A 3 -2.64 22.08 0.03
CA LEU A 3 -3.62 22.69 -0.87
C LEU A 3 -4.53 21.66 -1.57
N GLY A 4 -3.96 20.53 -2.01
CA GLY A 4 -4.74 19.46 -2.67
C GLY A 4 -5.78 18.81 -1.76
N GLY A 5 -5.47 18.66 -0.46
CA GLY A 5 -6.40 18.17 0.55
C GLY A 5 -7.53 19.16 0.84
N MET A 6 -7.23 20.46 0.92
CA MET A 6 -8.22 21.53 1.12
C MET A 6 -9.20 21.67 -0.05
N CYS A 7 -8.70 21.60 -1.29
CA CYS A 7 -9.54 21.64 -2.49
C CYS A 7 -10.45 20.41 -2.57
N SER A 8 -9.92 19.23 -2.31
CA SER A 8 -10.71 17.99 -2.33
C SER A 8 -11.76 17.96 -1.22
N ALA A 9 -11.42 18.39 -0.01
CA ALA A 9 -12.36 18.50 1.09
C ALA A 9 -13.48 19.50 0.81
N SER A 10 -13.23 20.54 0.01
CA SER A 10 -14.27 21.51 -0.40
C SER A 10 -15.15 20.98 -1.53
N LEU A 11 -14.61 20.19 -2.46
CA LEU A 11 -15.37 19.51 -3.52
C LEU A 11 -16.25 18.37 -3.00
N ILE A 12 -15.86 17.71 -1.91
CA ILE A 12 -16.59 16.58 -1.29
C ILE A 12 -17.72 17.06 -0.35
N LYS A 13 -17.81 18.36 -0.03
CA LYS A 13 -18.92 18.90 0.76
C LYS A 13 -20.22 18.77 -0.04
N LYS A 14 -21.22 18.09 0.54
CA LYS A 14 -22.56 17.87 -0.04
C LYS A 14 -23.37 19.15 -0.30
N GLU A 15 -22.84 20.32 0.03
CA GLU A 15 -23.44 21.63 -0.23
C GLU A 15 -22.61 22.38 -1.27
N LEU A 16 -22.76 21.98 -2.53
CA LEU A 16 -22.28 22.79 -3.65
C LEU A 16 -23.34 23.84 -3.96
N VAL A 17 -23.09 25.09 -3.56
CA VAL A 17 -23.94 26.23 -3.96
C VAL A 17 -23.61 26.56 -5.41
N LEU A 18 -24.46 26.13 -6.33
CA LEU A 18 -24.35 26.48 -7.74
C LEU A 18 -24.94 27.89 -7.98
N PRO A 19 -24.38 28.68 -8.92
CA PRO A 19 -24.95 29.97 -9.30
C PRO A 19 -26.41 29.82 -9.79
N PRO A 20 -27.31 30.78 -9.52
CA PRO A 20 -28.68 30.74 -10.03
C PRO A 20 -28.67 30.93 -11.56
N SER A 21 -29.31 30.02 -12.30
CA SER A 21 -29.38 30.06 -13.77
C SER A 21 -30.78 30.38 -14.28
N SER A 22 -30.87 31.22 -15.32
CA SER A 22 -32.06 31.49 -16.14
C SER A 22 -32.20 30.41 -17.21
N ALA A 23 -33.39 29.81 -17.35
CA ALA A 23 -33.59 28.58 -18.13
C ALA A 23 -33.36 28.70 -19.66
N ASP A 24 -33.57 29.87 -20.27
CA ASP A 24 -33.50 30.04 -21.75
C ASP A 24 -32.11 30.37 -22.29
N GLU A 25 -31.23 31.02 -21.50
CA GLU A 25 -29.84 31.31 -21.91
C GLU A 25 -28.90 30.13 -21.62
N MET A 26 -29.40 29.11 -20.90
CA MET A 26 -28.60 28.02 -20.36
C MET A 26 -28.45 26.83 -21.33
N GLU A 27 -29.35 26.64 -22.30
CA GLU A 27 -29.35 25.44 -23.14
C GLU A 27 -28.25 25.48 -24.23
N GLU A 28 -28.06 26.63 -24.90
CA GLU A 28 -26.95 26.84 -25.85
C GLU A 28 -25.58 26.87 -25.15
N ASP A 29 -25.50 27.45 -23.95
CA ASP A 29 -24.26 27.51 -23.17
C ASP A 29 -23.90 26.14 -22.55
N ILE A 30 -24.89 25.29 -22.24
CA ILE A 30 -24.65 23.95 -21.68
C ILE A 30 -24.03 23.01 -22.73
N GLU A 31 -24.56 22.96 -23.96
CA GLU A 31 -23.98 22.08 -24.99
C GLU A 31 -22.53 22.47 -25.30
N VAL A 32 -22.26 23.78 -25.41
CA VAL A 32 -20.91 24.29 -25.65
C VAL A 32 -20.00 24.01 -24.45
N ALA A 33 -20.50 24.20 -23.22
CA ALA A 33 -19.75 23.89 -22.01
C ALA A 33 -19.45 22.38 -21.87
N GLU A 34 -20.39 21.52 -22.24
CA GLU A 34 -20.22 20.07 -22.23
C GLU A 34 -19.18 19.63 -23.25
N GLU A 35 -19.21 20.18 -24.46
CA GLU A 35 -18.21 19.89 -25.49
C GLU A 35 -16.81 20.34 -25.06
N LEU A 36 -16.68 21.55 -24.51
CA LEU A 36 -15.42 22.05 -23.96
C LEU A 36 -14.92 21.20 -22.79
N ALA A 37 -15.81 20.80 -21.87
CA ALA A 37 -15.47 19.93 -20.76
C ALA A 37 -14.97 18.56 -21.26
N GLN A 38 -15.62 17.97 -22.27
CA GLN A 38 -15.21 16.72 -22.90
C GLN A 38 -13.84 16.84 -23.57
N GLN A 39 -13.57 17.94 -24.28
CA GLN A 39 -12.28 18.22 -24.90
C GLN A 39 -11.16 18.41 -23.87
N VAL A 40 -11.43 19.14 -22.79
CA VAL A 40 -10.47 19.34 -21.68
C VAL A 40 -10.22 18.01 -20.96
N TYR A 41 -11.27 17.24 -20.67
CA TYR A 41 -11.17 15.95 -20.00
C TYR A 41 -10.38 14.95 -20.82
N SER A 42 -10.67 14.81 -22.12
CA SER A 42 -9.93 13.88 -23.00
C SER A 42 -8.44 14.21 -23.07
N LYS A 43 -8.07 15.51 -23.07
CA LYS A 43 -6.67 15.94 -23.09
C LYS A 43 -5.97 15.87 -21.73
N HIS A 44 -6.68 16.11 -20.63
CA HIS A 44 -6.07 16.40 -19.34
C HIS A 44 -6.56 15.55 -18.16
N SER A 45 -7.44 14.56 -18.39
CA SER A 45 -8.00 13.69 -17.33
C SER A 45 -6.94 13.03 -16.45
N SER A 46 -5.77 12.71 -17.00
CA SER A 46 -4.64 12.15 -16.24
C SER A 46 -4.16 13.04 -15.08
N LEU A 47 -4.39 14.36 -15.14
CA LEU A 47 -4.03 15.29 -14.07
C LEU A 47 -4.89 15.11 -12.81
N LEU A 48 -6.15 14.67 -12.96
CA LEU A 48 -7.07 14.45 -11.84
C LEU A 48 -6.60 13.29 -10.93
N GLY A 49 -5.82 12.37 -11.47
CA GLY A 49 -5.18 11.28 -10.70
C GLY A 49 -3.83 11.66 -10.08
N LYS A 50 -3.21 12.77 -10.49
CA LYS A 50 -1.88 13.17 -9.97
C LYS A 50 -2.00 13.65 -8.53
N GLY A 51 -1.32 12.95 -7.63
CA GLY A 51 -1.28 13.25 -6.19
C GLY A 51 -2.18 12.38 -5.31
N PHE A 52 -3.13 11.65 -5.90
CA PHE A 52 -4.02 10.74 -5.15
C PHE A 52 -3.62 9.26 -5.22
N ALA A 53 -2.56 8.93 -5.96
CA ALA A 53 -2.11 7.55 -6.19
C ALA A 53 -3.29 6.62 -6.49
N LEU A 54 -4.14 6.98 -7.46
CA LEU A 54 -5.30 6.18 -7.87
C LEU A 54 -4.88 5.15 -8.93
N SER A 55 -5.48 3.97 -8.87
CA SER A 55 -5.33 2.89 -9.87
C SER A 55 -6.07 3.18 -11.18
N SER A 56 -7.10 4.02 -11.13
CA SER A 56 -7.92 4.45 -12.26
C SER A 56 -8.52 5.84 -12.01
N PRO A 57 -8.97 6.57 -13.06
CA PRO A 57 -9.73 7.79 -12.88
C PRO A 57 -10.98 7.57 -12.03
N LEU A 58 -11.29 8.51 -11.14
CA LEU A 58 -12.40 8.40 -10.21
C LEU A 58 -13.75 8.55 -10.93
N THR A 59 -14.67 7.62 -10.73
CA THR A 59 -16.05 7.77 -11.20
C THR A 59 -16.85 8.70 -10.27
N ILE A 60 -17.94 9.30 -10.78
CA ILE A 60 -18.82 10.18 -9.99
C ILE A 60 -19.32 9.46 -8.73
N ASN A 61 -19.79 8.21 -8.86
CA ASN A 61 -20.29 7.44 -7.73
C ASN A 61 -19.20 7.19 -6.68
N GLN A 62 -17.99 6.78 -7.10
CA GLN A 62 -16.85 6.61 -6.21
C GLN A 62 -16.49 7.90 -5.45
N ALA A 63 -16.57 9.06 -6.12
CA ALA A 63 -16.34 10.35 -5.48
C ALA A 63 -17.41 10.69 -4.44
N LEU A 64 -18.69 10.50 -4.79
CA LEU A 64 -19.83 10.77 -3.90
C LEU A 64 -19.87 9.83 -2.69
N ASP A 65 -19.49 8.58 -2.88
CA ASP A 65 -19.42 7.56 -1.83
C ASP A 65 -18.14 7.67 -0.98
N GLY A 66 -17.19 8.52 -1.37
CA GLY A 66 -15.90 8.66 -0.68
C GLY A 66 -14.99 7.43 -0.81
N VAL A 67 -15.22 6.58 -1.81
CA VAL A 67 -14.44 5.34 -2.06
C VAL A 67 -13.39 5.60 -3.12
N LEU A 68 -12.14 5.81 -2.69
CA LEU A 68 -11.02 6.09 -3.59
C LEU A 68 -10.30 4.78 -4.01
N PRO A 69 -10.17 4.49 -5.32
CA PRO A 69 -9.51 3.28 -5.82
C PRO A 69 -7.98 3.47 -5.80
N TYR A 70 -7.37 3.53 -4.62
CA TYR A 70 -5.93 3.68 -4.47
C TYR A 70 -5.16 2.59 -5.21
N SER A 71 -4.07 2.95 -5.90
CA SER A 71 -3.13 1.99 -6.43
C SER A 71 -2.45 1.26 -5.28
N CYS A 72 -2.55 -0.07 -5.30
CA CYS A 72 -1.89 -0.91 -4.32
C CYS A 72 -0.37 -1.00 -4.57
N ASP A 73 0.09 -0.45 -5.70
CA ASP A 73 1.46 -0.56 -6.21
C ASP A 73 2.35 0.63 -5.86
N SER A 74 1.96 1.45 -4.88
CA SER A 74 2.86 2.52 -4.43
C SER A 74 4.07 1.91 -3.71
N ASN A 75 5.27 2.40 -4.04
CA ASN A 75 6.51 1.99 -3.37
C ASN A 75 6.42 2.15 -1.85
N GLU A 76 5.71 3.17 -1.38
CA GLU A 76 5.50 3.43 0.04
C GLU A 76 4.62 2.35 0.69
N ARG A 77 3.51 1.95 0.05
CA ARG A 77 2.63 0.90 0.58
C ARG A 77 3.33 -0.46 0.56
N LEU A 78 4.04 -0.78 -0.52
CA LEU A 78 4.86 -2.00 -0.60
C LEU A 78 5.92 -2.01 0.49
N PHE A 79 6.65 -0.90 0.66
CA PHE A 79 7.62 -0.74 1.74
C PHE A 79 7.01 -0.92 3.12
N LEU A 80 5.90 -0.26 3.42
CA LEU A 80 5.23 -0.36 4.73
C LEU A 80 4.72 -1.77 5.00
N ARG A 81 4.14 -2.44 3.98
CA ARG A 81 3.75 -3.85 4.08
C ARG A 81 4.95 -4.71 4.43
N ASP A 82 6.05 -4.55 3.69
CA ASP A 82 7.26 -5.35 3.87
C ASP A 82 7.97 -5.06 5.20
N LEU A 83 7.89 -3.82 5.69
CA LEU A 83 8.38 -3.39 7.00
C LEU A 83 7.60 -4.07 8.13
N VAL A 84 6.26 -4.01 8.08
CA VAL A 84 5.39 -4.63 9.10
C VAL A 84 5.50 -6.15 9.09
N GLN A 85 5.59 -6.76 7.90
CA GLN A 85 5.72 -8.21 7.75
C GLN A 85 7.16 -8.72 7.94
N CYS A 86 8.15 -7.83 8.07
CA CYS A 86 9.55 -8.19 8.13
C CYS A 86 10.00 -9.06 6.92
N THR A 87 9.49 -8.76 5.73
CA THR A 87 9.70 -9.58 4.52
C THR A 87 11.18 -9.63 4.11
N ALA A 88 11.76 -10.82 4.06
CA ALA A 88 13.18 -11.00 3.71
C ALA A 88 13.52 -10.46 2.31
N GLY A 89 14.73 -9.90 2.13
CA GLY A 89 15.22 -9.38 0.85
C GLY A 89 14.72 -7.97 0.46
N THR A 90 13.72 -7.44 1.15
CA THR A 90 13.14 -6.11 0.88
C THR A 90 13.82 -5.00 1.70
N SER A 91 13.68 -3.73 1.28
CA SER A 91 14.16 -2.60 2.09
C SER A 91 13.37 -2.44 3.39
N GLY A 92 12.05 -2.63 3.36
CA GLY A 92 11.20 -2.62 4.55
C GLY A 92 11.63 -3.68 5.56
N GLY A 93 11.77 -4.94 5.13
CA GLY A 93 12.19 -6.03 5.99
C GLY A 93 13.65 -5.93 6.48
N ARG A 94 14.52 -5.19 5.78
CA ARG A 94 15.87 -4.86 6.30
C ARG A 94 15.80 -3.82 7.41
N LEU A 95 15.01 -2.76 7.23
CA LEU A 95 14.86 -1.72 8.25
C LEU A 95 14.19 -2.27 9.50
N SER A 96 13.15 -3.10 9.38
CA SER A 96 12.48 -3.71 10.54
C SER A 96 13.45 -4.52 11.39
N ARG A 97 14.35 -5.29 10.76
CA ARG A 97 15.43 -6.05 11.43
C ARG A 97 16.47 -5.13 12.06
N TRP A 98 16.84 -4.05 11.38
CA TRP A 98 17.82 -3.08 11.89
C TRP A 98 17.29 -2.31 13.11
N LEU A 99 15.99 -2.05 13.16
CA LEU A 99 15.33 -1.38 14.29
C LEU A 99 15.11 -2.30 15.50
N GLN A 100 15.31 -3.61 15.38
CA GLN A 100 15.18 -4.48 16.54
C GLN A 100 16.33 -4.20 17.52
N PRO A 101 16.01 -3.83 18.77
CA PRO A 101 17.02 -3.47 19.76
C PRO A 101 17.82 -4.68 20.24
N GLU A 102 17.20 -5.86 20.22
CA GLU A 102 17.77 -7.11 20.69
C GLU A 102 18.08 -8.05 19.51
N PRO A 103 19.07 -8.95 19.64
CA PRO A 103 19.25 -10.05 18.70
C PRO A 103 17.98 -10.90 18.56
N TYR A 104 17.75 -11.45 17.36
CA TYR A 104 16.57 -12.26 17.06
C TYR A 104 16.95 -13.55 16.37
N VAL A 105 16.15 -14.60 16.60
CA VAL A 105 16.35 -15.90 15.96
C VAL A 105 16.24 -15.78 14.45
N ASP A 106 17.29 -16.20 13.75
CA ASP A 106 17.34 -16.28 12.30
C ASP A 106 17.28 -17.76 11.87
N PRO A 107 16.14 -18.23 11.32
CA PRO A 107 16.01 -19.61 10.85
C PRO A 107 17.02 -19.99 9.77
N SER A 108 17.50 -19.03 8.98
CA SER A 108 18.48 -19.30 7.91
C SER A 108 19.89 -19.59 8.44
N ARG A 109 20.16 -19.21 9.69
CA ARG A 109 21.43 -19.46 10.40
C ARG A 109 21.33 -20.58 11.42
N SER A 110 20.12 -20.96 11.81
CA SER A 110 19.87 -22.05 12.75
C SER A 110 20.20 -23.40 12.11
N GLU A 111 20.63 -24.35 12.92
CA GLU A 111 21.14 -25.65 12.46
C GLU A 111 20.29 -26.81 13.01
N LEU A 112 20.16 -27.88 12.24
CA LEU A 112 19.56 -29.14 12.68
C LEU A 112 20.65 -30.17 12.90
N LEU A 113 20.86 -30.57 14.15
CA LEU A 113 21.83 -31.56 14.56
C LEU A 113 21.13 -32.91 14.76
N TYR A 114 21.67 -33.95 14.14
CA TYR A 114 21.14 -35.32 14.27
C TYR A 114 22.21 -36.36 13.98
N SER A 115 22.09 -37.52 14.62
CA SER A 115 22.92 -38.68 14.33
C SER A 115 22.29 -39.50 13.22
N ARG A 116 22.91 -39.51 12.03
CA ARG A 116 22.41 -40.28 10.88
C ARG A 116 22.43 -41.80 11.14
N GLU A 117 23.34 -42.26 11.99
CA GLU A 117 23.50 -43.68 12.35
C GLU A 117 22.36 -44.19 13.24
N GLU A 118 21.73 -43.29 13.99
CA GLU A 118 20.59 -43.56 14.87
C GLU A 118 19.24 -43.49 14.13
N MET A 119 19.21 -42.90 12.93
CA MET A 119 17.98 -42.83 12.12
C MET A 119 17.65 -44.17 11.48
N ARG A 120 16.61 -44.84 11.99
CA ARG A 120 16.13 -46.14 11.48
C ARG A 120 14.62 -46.12 11.25
N CYS A 121 14.18 -46.79 10.19
CA CYS A 121 12.76 -46.90 9.87
C CYS A 121 11.99 -47.58 11.02
N GLY A 122 10.89 -46.99 11.45
CA GLY A 122 10.06 -47.51 12.55
C GLY A 122 10.60 -47.25 13.96
N TRP A 123 11.71 -46.51 14.09
CA TRP A 123 12.29 -46.14 15.39
C TRP A 123 12.16 -44.65 15.66
N PRO A 124 11.89 -44.23 16.91
CA PRO A 124 12.02 -42.83 17.30
C PRO A 124 13.45 -42.32 17.07
N ALA A 125 13.57 -41.07 16.61
CA ALA A 125 14.85 -40.38 16.44
C ALA A 125 14.81 -39.04 17.18
N VAL A 126 15.96 -38.64 17.72
CA VAL A 126 16.13 -37.33 18.38
C VAL A 126 16.79 -36.37 17.39
N LEU A 127 16.15 -35.23 17.20
CA LEU A 127 16.67 -34.12 16.39
C LEU A 127 16.85 -32.92 17.31
N THR A 128 18.02 -32.29 17.28
CA THR A 128 18.31 -31.11 18.07
C THR A 128 18.34 -29.89 17.16
N VAL A 129 17.46 -28.92 17.41
CA VAL A 129 17.48 -27.64 16.72
C VAL A 129 18.38 -26.70 17.50
N LEU A 130 19.48 -26.26 16.89
CA LEU A 130 20.35 -25.22 17.41
C LEU A 130 19.90 -23.88 16.85
N THR A 131 19.17 -23.12 17.65
CA THR A 131 18.71 -21.77 17.30
C THR A 131 19.87 -20.79 17.34
N LYS A 132 20.04 -20.03 16.25
CA LYS A 132 21.04 -18.98 16.13
C LYS A 132 20.39 -17.65 15.77
N ASP A 133 21.04 -16.56 16.16
CA ASP A 133 20.59 -15.21 15.84
C ASP A 133 21.13 -14.73 14.48
N GLN A 134 20.85 -13.48 14.12
CA GLN A 134 21.32 -12.87 12.87
C GLN A 134 22.84 -12.73 12.75
N TYR A 135 23.58 -12.90 13.85
CA TYR A 135 25.05 -12.86 13.92
C TYR A 135 25.67 -14.27 13.99
N SER A 136 24.84 -15.30 13.92
CA SER A 136 25.22 -16.71 14.10
C SER A 136 25.64 -17.08 15.52
N ASP A 137 25.28 -16.26 16.51
CA ASP A 137 25.45 -16.59 17.92
C ASP A 137 24.30 -17.50 18.37
N VAL A 138 24.61 -18.44 19.28
CA VAL A 138 23.60 -19.36 19.81
C VAL A 138 22.65 -18.59 20.71
N VAL A 139 21.36 -18.67 20.42
CA VAL A 139 20.30 -18.06 21.22
C VAL A 139 19.53 -19.15 21.95
N HIS A 140 19.37 -18.95 23.25
CA HIS A 140 18.56 -19.80 24.11
C HIS A 140 17.22 -19.10 24.33
N VAL A 141 16.22 -19.48 23.55
CA VAL A 141 14.84 -19.02 23.78
C VAL A 141 14.23 -19.88 24.89
N PRO A 142 13.56 -19.30 25.90
CA PRO A 142 12.80 -20.06 26.90
C PRO A 142 11.66 -20.88 26.31
#